data_AF-A0A2M8FD77-F1
#
_entry.id   AF-A0A2M8FD77-F1
#
_cell.length_a   1.000
_cell.length_b   1.000
_cell.length_c   1.000
_cell.angle_alpha   90.00
_cell.angle_beta   90.00
_cell.angle_gamma   90.00
#
_symmetry.space_group_name_H-M   'P 1'
#
loop_
_entity.id
_entity.type
_entity.pdbx_description
1 polymer ?
#
loop_
_entity_poly.entity_id
_entity_poly.type
_entity_poly.pdbx_seq_one_letter_code
_entity_poly.pdbx_strand_id
1 'polypeptide(L)'
;MRCDICLSNSGKKRISPGKQIYNGKFWLIEHAYPSKIKGWLVIVLKKHKNVLHDLTPEEFKELSMLQHKTSILLKNEFDCKKEYIACFSEKKHYQHIHFHIIPVAKKLSDNNLGPNLFFLGGKLLPQKEIINICSRLNKNIRT
;
A
#
# COMPACT_ATOMS: atom_id res chain seq x y z
N MET A 1 -23.35 2.80 -5.50
CA MET A 1 -22.14 3.55 -5.90
C MET A 1 -21.03 2.57 -6.23
N ARG A 2 -20.25 2.77 -7.30
CA ARG A 2 -19.15 1.85 -7.69
C ARG A 2 -17.87 2.18 -6.91
N CYS A 3 -17.31 1.18 -6.22
CA CYS A 3 -16.02 1.24 -5.53
C CYS A 3 -15.05 0.23 -6.17
N ASP A 4 -13.97 0.71 -6.78
CA ASP A 4 -12.97 -0.14 -7.45
C ASP A 4 -12.17 -0.97 -6.43
N ILE A 5 -11.99 -0.49 -5.19
CA ILE A 5 -11.35 -1.25 -4.12
C ILE A 5 -12.23 -2.45 -3.71
N CYS A 6 -13.55 -2.30 -3.61
CA CYS A 6 -14.46 -3.43 -3.34
C CYS A 6 -14.43 -4.47 -4.47
N LEU A 7 -14.32 -4.02 -5.73
CA LEU A 7 -14.15 -4.92 -6.88
C LEU A 7 -12.80 -5.66 -6.82
N SER A 8 -11.73 -5.01 -6.35
CA SER A 8 -10.43 -5.65 -6.13
C SER A 8 -10.46 -6.65 -4.98
N ASN A 9 -11.00 -6.27 -3.82
CA ASN A 9 -11.12 -7.12 -2.64
C ASN A 9 -11.96 -8.38 -2.91
N SER A 10 -13.02 -8.26 -3.71
CA SER A 10 -13.87 -9.40 -4.11
C SER A 10 -13.28 -10.25 -5.24
N GLY A 11 -12.14 -9.85 -5.82
CA GLY A 11 -11.51 -10.53 -6.95
C GLY A 11 -12.18 -10.26 -8.31
N LYS A 12 -13.32 -9.56 -8.35
CA LYS A 12 -14.03 -9.22 -9.60
C LYS A 12 -13.18 -8.38 -10.56
N LYS A 13 -12.36 -7.47 -10.03
CA LYS A 13 -11.41 -6.66 -10.81
C LYS A 13 -10.23 -6.22 -9.95
N ARG A 14 -9.08 -6.87 -10.09
CA ARG A 14 -7.85 -6.52 -9.36
C ARG A 14 -7.28 -5.18 -9.84
N ILE A 15 -6.81 -4.37 -8.89
CA ILE A 15 -6.08 -3.12 -9.17
C ILE A 15 -4.59 -3.41 -9.39
N SER A 16 -3.95 -4.06 -8.41
CA SER A 16 -2.55 -4.46 -8.52
C SER A 16 -2.40 -5.64 -9.49
N PRO A 17 -1.41 -5.60 -10.41
CA PRO A 17 -1.10 -6.75 -11.26
C PRO A 17 -0.45 -7.90 -10.46
N GLY A 18 0.20 -7.59 -9.32
CA GLY A 18 0.78 -8.60 -8.43
C GLY A 18 -0.25 -9.21 -7.47
N LYS A 19 0.04 -10.41 -6.96
CA LYS A 19 -0.73 -11.03 -5.88
C LYS A 19 -0.71 -10.17 -4.60
N GLN A 20 -1.66 -10.42 -3.72
CA GLN A 20 -1.65 -9.87 -2.37
C GLN A 20 -0.36 -10.30 -1.65
N ILE A 21 0.27 -9.34 -0.98
CA ILE A 21 1.48 -9.56 -0.18
C ILE A 21 1.10 -10.21 1.15
N TYR A 22 -0.05 -9.81 1.71
CA TYR A 22 -0.61 -10.38 2.94
C TYR A 22 -2.14 -10.30 2.91
N ASN A 23 -2.79 -11.27 3.55
CA ASN A 23 -4.24 -11.33 3.70
C ASN A 23 -4.58 -11.65 5.15
N GLY A 24 -4.91 -10.60 5.90
CA GLY A 24 -5.25 -10.67 7.31
C GLY A 24 -6.74 -10.83 7.57
N LYS A 25 -7.12 -10.64 8.83
CA LYS A 25 -8.52 -10.76 9.26
C LYS A 25 -9.35 -9.60 8.71
N PHE A 26 -8.91 -8.38 8.94
CA PHE A 26 -9.59 -7.14 8.53
C PHE A 26 -8.91 -6.46 7.34
N TRP A 27 -7.63 -6.70 7.09
CA TRP A 27 -6.84 -5.93 6.13
C TRP A 27 -6.10 -6.81 5.12
N LEU A 28 -5.80 -6.23 3.96
CA LEU A 28 -4.95 -6.79 2.92
C LEU A 28 -3.72 -5.90 2.72
N ILE A 29 -2.60 -6.47 2.30
CA ILE A 29 -1.45 -5.69 1.81
C ILE A 29 -1.27 -5.98 0.32
N GLU A 30 -1.24 -4.93 -0.50
CA GLU A 30 -0.99 -5.02 -1.93
C GLU A 30 0.04 -3.95 -2.37
N HIS A 31 0.53 -4.05 -3.60
CA HIS A 31 1.34 -2.98 -4.19
C HIS A 31 0.41 -1.92 -4.81
N ALA A 32 0.72 -0.64 -4.61
CA ALA A 32 -0.01 0.45 -5.26
C ALA A 32 0.17 0.37 -6.79
N TYR A 33 -0.90 0.59 -7.54
CA TYR A 33 -0.85 0.57 -9.00
C TYR A 33 -1.79 1.63 -9.62
N PRO A 34 -1.36 2.35 -10.66
CA PRO A 34 0.02 2.42 -11.19
C PRO A 34 0.97 3.11 -10.19
N SER A 35 2.27 2.78 -10.25
CA SER A 35 3.28 3.38 -9.36
C SER A 35 4.62 3.56 -10.08
N LYS A 36 5.38 4.57 -9.65
CA LYS A 36 6.77 4.83 -10.05
C LYS A 36 7.78 4.38 -8.98
N ILE A 37 7.30 4.09 -7.78
CA ILE A 37 8.14 3.81 -6.61
C ILE A 37 8.05 2.32 -6.30
N LYS A 38 9.22 1.67 -6.29
CA LYS A 38 9.34 0.26 -5.91
C LYS A 38 9.02 0.13 -4.43
N GLY A 39 8.14 -0.79 -4.09
CA GLY A 39 7.73 -1.01 -2.70
C GLY A 39 6.73 0.01 -2.20
N TRP A 40 6.07 0.80 -3.06
CA TRP A 40 4.89 1.56 -2.64
C TRP A 40 3.75 0.58 -2.38
N LEU A 41 3.46 0.35 -1.10
CA LEU A 41 2.41 -0.59 -0.68
C LEU A 41 1.16 0.15 -0.21
N VAL A 42 0.04 -0.57 -0.25
CA VAL A 42 -1.21 -0.15 0.36
C VAL A 42 -1.71 -1.20 1.35
N ILE A 43 -2.12 -0.77 2.54
CA ILE A 43 -2.88 -1.57 3.50
C ILE A 43 -4.35 -1.23 3.32
N VAL A 44 -5.15 -2.17 2.86
CA VAL A 44 -6.51 -1.97 2.37
C VAL A 44 -7.50 -2.67 3.29
N LEU A 45 -8.52 -1.95 3.77
CA LEU A 45 -9.56 -2.57 4.59
C LEU A 45 -10.35 -3.57 3.74
N LYS A 46 -10.78 -4.69 4.31
CA LYS A 46 -11.60 -5.67 3.57
C LYS A 46 -13.05 -5.20 3.46
N LYS A 47 -13.59 -4.68 4.58
CA LYS A 47 -14.92 -4.07 4.63
C LYS A 47 -14.89 -2.68 4.01
N HIS A 48 -15.96 -2.29 3.33
CA HIS A 48 -16.11 -0.94 2.83
C HIS A 48 -16.42 0.03 3.97
N LYS A 49 -15.50 0.95 4.25
CA LYS A 49 -15.69 2.11 5.12
C LYS A 49 -15.04 3.32 4.46
N ASN A 50 -15.64 4.49 4.62
CA ASN A 50 -15.18 5.72 3.97
C ASN A 50 -14.27 6.56 4.89
N VAL A 51 -14.47 6.47 6.20
CA VAL A 51 -13.90 7.38 7.20
C VAL A 51 -13.29 6.61 8.36
N LEU A 52 -12.16 7.10 8.88
CA LEU A 52 -11.37 6.38 9.89
C LEU A 52 -12.10 6.19 11.22
N HIS A 53 -12.98 7.11 11.60
CA HIS A 53 -13.73 7.01 12.85
C HIS A 53 -14.77 5.88 12.86
N ASP A 54 -15.04 5.24 11.73
CA ASP A 54 -15.90 4.06 11.66
C ASP A 54 -15.14 2.76 11.97
N LEU A 55 -13.80 2.77 12.05
CA LEU A 55 -13.01 1.58 12.34
C LEU A 55 -13.24 1.08 13.77
N THR A 56 -13.34 -0.24 13.93
CA THR A 56 -13.41 -0.83 15.28
C THR A 56 -12.02 -0.86 15.94
N PRO A 57 -11.96 -0.99 17.28
CA PRO A 57 -10.67 -1.15 17.98
C PRO A 57 -9.84 -2.33 17.46
N GLU A 58 -10.47 -3.45 17.08
CA GLU A 58 -9.79 -4.63 16.55
C GLU A 58 -9.24 -4.39 15.14
N GLU A 59 -10.00 -3.68 14.30
CA GLU A 59 -9.52 -3.26 12.97
C GLU A 59 -8.31 -2.33 13.11
N PHE A 60 -8.35 -1.36 14.04
CA PHE A 60 -7.21 -0.49 14.33
C PHE A 60 -6.00 -1.24 14.90
N LYS A 61 -6.23 -2.22 15.78
CA LYS A 61 -5.15 -3.05 16.36
C LYS A 61 -4.43 -3.88 15.30
N GLU A 62 -5.16 -4.49 14.36
CA GLU A 62 -4.50 -5.20 13.26
C GLU A 62 -3.76 -4.22 12.35
N LEU A 63 -4.34 -3.05 12.07
CA LEU A 63 -3.69 -2.01 11.26
C LEU A 63 -2.33 -1.58 11.84
N SER A 64 -2.23 -1.32 13.15
CA SER A 64 -0.97 -0.88 13.77
C SER A 64 0.13 -1.94 13.65
N MET A 65 -0.22 -3.22 13.84
CA MET A 65 0.70 -4.34 13.67
C MET A 65 1.16 -4.48 12.22
N LEU A 66 0.25 -4.30 11.26
CA LEU A 66 0.58 -4.35 9.85
C LEU A 66 1.44 -3.17 9.41
N GLN A 67 1.19 -1.95 9.91
CA GLN A 67 2.05 -0.80 9.64
C GLN A 67 3.47 -1.06 10.13
N HIS A 68 3.64 -1.54 11.36
CA HIS A 68 4.96 -1.88 11.91
C HIS A 68 5.69 -2.95 11.09
N LYS A 69 5.02 -4.07 10.80
CA LYS A 69 5.58 -5.18 10.00
C LYS A 69 5.94 -4.72 8.59
N THR A 70 5.10 -3.89 7.98
CA THR A 70 5.33 -3.37 6.63
C THR A 70 6.53 -2.44 6.59
N SER A 71 6.70 -1.56 7.60
CA SER A 71 7.88 -0.71 7.69
C SER A 71 9.17 -1.53 7.80
N ILE A 72 9.20 -2.56 8.64
CA ILE A 72 10.37 -3.46 8.76
C ILE A 72 10.64 -4.17 7.42
N LEU A 73 9.61 -4.69 6.78
CA LEU A 73 9.73 -5.36 5.49
C LEU A 73 10.33 -4.41 4.43
N LEU A 74 9.83 -3.18 4.35
CA LEU A 74 10.30 -2.18 3.40
C LEU A 74 11.75 -1.76 3.65
N LYS A 75 12.13 -1.56 4.91
CA LYS A 75 13.52 -1.30 5.30
C LYS A 75 14.45 -2.42 4.79
N ASN A 76 14.10 -3.68 5.04
CA ASN A 76 14.94 -4.82 4.68
C ASN A 76 15.01 -5.05 3.15
N GLU A 77 13.93 -4.76 2.43
CA GLU A 77 13.80 -5.08 1.00
C GLU A 77 14.24 -3.96 0.05
N PHE A 78 14.25 -2.72 0.53
CA PHE A 78 14.51 -1.54 -0.30
C PHE A 78 15.56 -0.58 0.29
N ASP A 79 16.16 -0.91 1.44
CA ASP A 79 17.18 -0.10 2.12
C ASP A 79 16.79 1.39 2.23
N CYS A 80 15.55 1.65 2.62
CA CYS A 80 14.98 2.99 2.69
C CYS A 80 15.44 3.74 3.95
N LYS A 81 15.50 5.09 3.88
CA LYS A 81 15.88 5.95 5.02
C LYS A 81 14.75 6.18 6.01
N LYS A 82 13.49 6.06 5.55
CA LYS A 82 12.25 6.10 6.34
C LYS A 82 11.08 5.71 5.45
N GLU A 83 9.91 5.56 6.06
CA GLU A 83 8.64 5.35 5.38
C GLU A 83 7.70 6.55 5.60
N TYR A 84 6.83 6.81 4.62
CA TYR A 84 5.66 7.67 4.80
C TYR A 84 4.41 6.82 4.91
N ILE A 85 3.51 7.21 5.83
CA ILE A 85 2.19 6.61 5.98
C ILE A 85 1.16 7.71 5.75
N ALA A 86 0.22 7.48 4.83
CA ALA A 86 -0.84 8.44 4.51
C ALA A 86 -2.18 7.74 4.22
N CYS A 87 -3.28 8.33 4.67
CA CYS A 87 -4.63 7.91 4.33
C CYS A 87 -5.40 9.12 3.79
N PHE A 88 -5.74 9.07 2.50
CA PHE A 88 -6.55 10.11 1.86
C PHE A 88 -7.95 9.57 1.56
N SER A 89 -8.04 8.49 0.77
CA SER A 89 -9.30 7.81 0.44
C SER A 89 -10.40 8.73 -0.16
N GLU A 90 -10.02 9.80 -0.86
CA GLU A 90 -10.98 10.80 -1.39
C GLU A 90 -11.25 10.67 -2.90
N LYS A 91 -10.34 10.02 -3.64
CA LYS A 91 -10.44 9.91 -5.10
C LYS A 91 -11.73 9.19 -5.50
N LYS A 92 -12.45 9.73 -6.51
CA LYS A 92 -13.65 9.13 -7.10
C LYS A 92 -13.45 7.64 -7.41
N HIS A 93 -14.35 6.79 -6.90
CA HIS A 93 -14.34 5.32 -6.97
C HIS A 93 -13.35 4.61 -6.03
N TYR A 94 -12.55 5.36 -5.28
CA TYR A 94 -11.56 4.88 -4.30
C TYR A 94 -11.85 5.43 -2.89
N GLN A 95 -13.07 5.92 -2.66
CA GLN A 95 -13.57 6.22 -1.31
C GLN A 95 -13.80 4.91 -0.56
N HIS A 96 -12.72 4.37 -0.02
CA HIS A 96 -12.64 3.16 0.76
C HIS A 96 -11.31 3.23 1.49
N ILE A 97 -11.31 3.13 2.81
CA ILE A 97 -10.11 3.24 3.64
C ILE A 97 -8.97 2.34 3.13
N HIS A 98 -7.88 3.00 2.73
CA HIS A 98 -6.60 2.38 2.49
C HIS A 98 -5.47 3.33 2.91
N PHE A 99 -4.40 2.75 3.43
CA PHE A 99 -3.20 3.48 3.84
C PHE A 99 -2.09 3.23 2.83
N HIS A 100 -1.44 4.28 2.36
CA HIS A 100 -0.20 4.20 1.59
C HIS A 100 0.99 4.10 2.53
N ILE A 101 1.86 3.12 2.32
CA ILE A 101 3.11 2.95 3.06
C ILE A 101 4.23 3.00 2.01
N ILE A 102 5.02 4.08 2.03
CA ILE A 102 5.90 4.44 0.93
C ILE A 102 7.35 4.47 1.42
N PRO A 103 8.25 3.61 0.90
CA PRO A 103 9.66 3.66 1.25
C PRO A 103 10.32 4.88 0.60
N VAL A 104 11.04 5.66 1.40
CA VAL A 104 11.82 6.80 0.92
C VAL A 104 13.25 6.34 0.67
N ALA A 105 13.67 6.30 -0.60
CA ALA A 105 15.03 5.89 -0.95
C ALA A 105 16.08 6.82 -0.32
N LYS A 106 17.21 6.26 0.13
CA LYS A 106 18.32 7.04 0.72
C LYS A 106 18.80 8.17 -0.20
N LYS A 107 18.94 7.86 -1.50
CA LYS A 107 19.39 8.77 -2.56
C LYS A 107 18.32 9.76 -3.06
N LEU A 108 17.11 9.74 -2.50
CA LEU A 108 16.07 10.67 -2.94
C LEU A 108 16.42 12.09 -2.49
N SER A 109 16.51 13.00 -3.47
CA SER A 109 16.76 14.43 -3.27
C SER A 109 15.73 15.06 -2.33
N ASP A 110 16.19 16.02 -1.53
CA ASP A 110 15.37 16.72 -0.53
C ASP A 110 14.17 17.44 -1.13
N ASN A 111 14.28 17.93 -2.37
CA ASN A 111 13.17 18.56 -3.11
C ASN A 111 12.01 17.59 -3.39
N ASN A 112 12.25 16.27 -3.34
CA ASN A 112 11.25 15.22 -3.54
C ASN A 112 10.75 14.59 -2.23
N LEU A 113 11.14 15.13 -1.07
CA LEU A 113 10.69 14.64 0.23
C LEU A 113 9.30 15.20 0.60
N GLY A 114 8.68 14.57 1.60
CA GLY A 114 7.37 14.93 2.09
C GLY A 114 6.29 14.77 1.02
N PRO A 115 5.32 15.70 0.95
CA PRO A 115 4.25 15.65 -0.05
C PRO A 115 4.74 15.62 -1.51
N ASN A 116 5.93 16.16 -1.79
CA ASN A 116 6.49 16.20 -3.15
C ASN A 116 6.75 14.79 -3.72
N LEU A 117 6.90 13.77 -2.86
CA LEU A 117 7.05 12.38 -3.28
C LEU A 117 5.86 11.89 -4.14
N PHE A 118 4.65 12.37 -3.86
CA PHE A 118 3.45 11.99 -4.62
C PHE A 118 3.43 12.58 -6.05
N PHE A 119 4.25 13.60 -6.29
CA PHE A 119 4.37 14.28 -7.59
C PHE A 119 5.64 13.86 -8.36
N LEU A 120 6.36 12.84 -7.88
CA LEU A 120 7.61 12.40 -8.47
C LEU A 120 7.44 12.12 -9.98
N GLY A 121 8.32 12.71 -10.79
CA GLY A 121 8.42 12.48 -12.22
C GLY A 121 8.92 11.07 -12.58
N GLY A 122 9.03 10.77 -13.87
CA GLY A 122 9.61 9.51 -14.35
C GLY A 122 8.61 8.44 -14.80
N LYS A 123 9.15 7.29 -15.21
CA LYS A 123 8.41 6.18 -15.83
C LYS A 123 7.69 5.33 -14.78
N LEU A 124 6.50 4.85 -15.13
CA LEU A 124 5.79 3.84 -14.34
C LEU A 124 6.57 2.53 -14.33
N LEU A 125 6.46 1.78 -13.23
CA LEU A 125 7.02 0.45 -13.13
C LEU A 125 6.27 -0.52 -14.08
N PRO A 126 6.99 -1.36 -14.84
CA PRO A 126 6.38 -2.42 -15.64
C PRO A 126 5.61 -3.42 -14.76
N GLN A 127 4.50 -3.97 -15.25
CA GLN A 127 3.71 -4.95 -14.50
C GLN A 127 4.52 -6.16 -14.05
N LYS A 128 5.41 -6.68 -14.92
CA LYS A 128 6.31 -7.80 -14.60
C LYS A 128 7.19 -7.50 -13.38
N GLU A 129 7.65 -6.26 -13.25
CA GLU A 129 8.45 -5.85 -12.10
C GLU A 129 7.60 -5.82 -10.81
N ILE A 130 6.38 -5.31 -10.88
CA ILE A 130 5.45 -5.28 -9.74
C ILE A 130 5.10 -6.71 -9.30
N ILE A 131 4.84 -7.62 -10.24
CA ILE A 131 4.57 -9.04 -9.95
C ILE A 131 5.74 -9.68 -9.20
N ASN A 132 6.98 -9.43 -9.66
CA ASN A 132 8.18 -9.95 -9.03
C ASN A 132 8.38 -9.39 -7.61
N ILE A 133 8.15 -8.08 -7.43
CA ILE A 133 8.18 -7.44 -6.11
C ILE A 133 7.15 -8.08 -5.18
N CYS A 134 5.89 -8.19 -5.59
CA CYS A 134 4.84 -8.80 -4.75
C CYS A 134 5.18 -10.26 -4.38
N SER A 135 5.73 -11.04 -5.31
CA SER A 135 6.14 -12.41 -5.05
C SER A 135 7.24 -12.51 -4.00
N ARG A 136 8.25 -11.62 -4.08
CA ARG A 136 9.35 -11.55 -3.11
C ARG A 136 8.85 -11.11 -1.73
N LEU A 137 8.10 -10.01 -1.67
CA LEU A 137 7.57 -9.46 -0.41
C LEU A 137 6.65 -10.44 0.31
N ASN A 138 5.80 -11.16 -0.43
CA ASN A 138 4.91 -12.17 0.16
C ASN A 138 5.65 -13.31 0.87
N LYS A 139 6.86 -13.68 0.42
CA LYS A 139 7.68 -14.71 1.09
C LYS A 139 8.36 -14.18 2.36
N ASN A 140 8.59 -12.87 2.42
CA ASN A 140 9.42 -12.25 3.45
C ASN A 140 8.62 -11.51 4.52
N ILE A 141 7.32 -11.31 4.32
CA ILE A 141 6.46 -10.74 5.35
C ILE A 141 6.27 -11.76 6.49
N ARG A 142 6.74 -11.41 7.68
CA ARG A 142 6.65 -12.27 8.86
C ARG A 142 5.25 -12.16 9.47
N THR A 143 4.51 -13.28 9.48
CA THR A 143 3.17 -13.39 10.08
C THR A 143 3.25 -13.64 11.58
#